data_AF-A0A2H3HYL2-F1
#
_entry.id   AF-A0A2H3HYL2-F1
#
_cell.length_a   1.000
_cell.length_b   1.000
_cell.length_c   1.000
_cell.angle_alpha   90.00
_cell.angle_beta   90.00
_cell.angle_gamma   90.00
#
_symmetry.space_group_name_H-M   'P 1'
#
loop_
_entity.id
_entity.type
_entity.pdbx_description
1 polymer ?
#
loop_
_entity_poly.entity_id
_entity_poly.type
_entity_poly.pdbx_seq_one_letter_code
_entity_poly.pdbx_strand_id
1 'polypeptide(L)'
;MATEGIFVDVVGLTYRSESTSGITSDNFVYHYVPGSQVTFSIGDFVLGQCEGRSLTTVSNLVPDHISIYDPRVVSRARLLFSLSPGQGFEKPIHIDSHVESVINEHKHEINLDSGNLEDLDLPLTKICDKLGLRPKSIHQTRNHLRREAAGFKVLRDFQVESPDGGYVLADVYLPLQPHKRFPVLVSCTLYGRRVPWGGPDLTDENDILAFERAEDVWHSTEAGTDIDIPETGPWSKYFRTQRGFENIATFNTFTYVPKGYAMVKIDPKGVSQTPGKRWEPGQLPGDYYTVCEWCADQPWSNGNIALVGSSFGANTQWAVAALQPKGLKCFVPYASESLLNSSSLLNWA
;
A
#
# COMPACT_ATOMS: atom_id res chain seq x y z
N MET A 1 -20.63 17.34 -22.78
CA MET A 1 -21.31 16.74 -21.60
C MET A 1 -20.26 16.48 -20.55
N ALA A 2 -20.59 16.68 -19.27
CA ALA A 2 -19.66 16.37 -18.18
C ALA A 2 -19.47 14.86 -18.07
N THR A 3 -18.24 14.43 -17.84
CA THR A 3 -17.78 13.05 -17.66
C THR A 3 -17.34 12.88 -16.21
N GLU A 4 -17.45 11.65 -15.70
CA GLU A 4 -16.95 11.27 -14.39
C GLU A 4 -15.46 10.96 -14.44
N GLY A 5 -14.72 11.49 -13.48
CA GLY A 5 -13.35 11.11 -13.16
C GLY A 5 -13.25 10.72 -11.69
N ILE A 6 -12.19 10.00 -11.33
CA ILE A 6 -11.92 9.63 -9.94
C ILE A 6 -10.62 10.27 -9.49
N PHE A 7 -10.64 11.00 -8.38
CA PHE A 7 -9.43 11.44 -7.71
C PHE A 7 -9.09 10.45 -6.59
N VAL A 8 -8.06 9.62 -6.79
CA VAL A 8 -7.80 8.45 -5.95
C VAL A 8 -7.74 8.78 -4.45
N ASP A 9 -8.51 8.04 -3.65
CA ASP A 9 -8.44 7.98 -2.18
C ASP A 9 -8.78 9.27 -1.41
N VAL A 10 -9.36 10.29 -2.07
CA VAL A 10 -9.72 11.55 -1.41
C VAL A 10 -11.22 11.85 -1.52
N VAL A 11 -11.87 11.94 -0.37
CA VAL A 11 -13.26 12.42 -0.21
C VAL A 11 -13.24 13.88 0.20
N GLY A 12 -14.12 14.71 -0.37
CA GLY A 12 -14.25 16.12 0.01
C GLY A 12 -13.25 17.08 -0.66
N LEU A 13 -12.45 16.62 -1.63
CA LEU A 13 -11.51 17.49 -2.34
C LEU A 13 -12.27 18.44 -3.27
N THR A 14 -12.07 19.75 -3.11
CA THR A 14 -12.70 20.73 -3.98
C THR A 14 -12.10 20.65 -5.38
N TYR A 15 -12.95 20.66 -6.40
CA TYR A 15 -12.55 20.76 -7.80
C TYR A 15 -13.31 21.87 -8.51
N ARG A 16 -12.64 22.58 -9.41
CA ARG A 16 -13.23 23.64 -10.23
C ARG A 16 -12.62 23.66 -11.62
N SER A 17 -13.48 23.74 -12.64
CA SER A 17 -13.16 24.06 -14.03
C SER A 17 -14.00 25.28 -14.47
N GLU A 18 -13.89 25.68 -15.73
CA GLU A 18 -14.75 26.74 -16.29
C GLU A 18 -16.24 26.39 -16.28
N SER A 19 -16.57 25.10 -16.26
CA SER A 19 -17.95 24.60 -16.48
C SER A 19 -18.48 23.68 -15.39
N THR A 20 -17.61 23.15 -14.53
CA THR A 20 -17.96 22.22 -13.45
C THR A 20 -17.26 22.63 -12.16
N SER A 21 -17.93 22.44 -11.02
CA SER A 21 -17.30 22.59 -9.71
C SER A 21 -18.03 21.75 -8.68
N GLY A 22 -17.32 21.31 -7.66
CA GLY A 22 -17.90 20.57 -6.55
C GLY A 22 -16.82 20.06 -5.60
N ILE A 23 -17.17 19.04 -4.83
CA ILE A 23 -16.24 18.29 -3.99
C ILE A 23 -16.27 16.81 -4.40
N THR A 24 -15.16 16.09 -4.24
CA THR A 24 -15.14 14.65 -4.52
C THR A 24 -16.10 13.90 -3.58
N SER A 25 -16.85 12.96 -4.13
CA SER A 25 -17.83 12.15 -3.38
C SER A 25 -17.16 11.06 -2.52
N ASP A 26 -17.96 10.31 -1.76
CA ASP A 26 -17.51 9.13 -1.00
C ASP A 26 -16.90 8.02 -1.88
N ASN A 27 -17.25 8.00 -3.17
CA ASN A 27 -16.66 7.10 -4.17
C ASN A 27 -15.53 7.78 -4.96
N PHE A 28 -15.00 8.90 -4.45
CA PHE A 28 -13.90 9.66 -5.03
C PHE A 28 -14.18 10.35 -6.37
N VAL A 29 -15.45 10.37 -6.79
CA VAL A 29 -15.89 10.88 -8.09
C VAL A 29 -15.85 12.41 -8.12
N TYR A 30 -15.36 12.98 -9.23
CA TYR A 30 -15.50 14.37 -9.64
C TYR A 30 -15.99 14.45 -11.10
N HIS A 31 -16.47 15.62 -11.53
CA HIS A 31 -16.96 15.82 -12.89
C HIS A 31 -16.12 16.83 -13.68
N TYR A 32 -15.85 16.50 -14.94
CA TYR A 32 -15.05 17.35 -15.84
C TYR A 32 -15.57 17.30 -17.26
N VAL A 33 -15.22 18.30 -18.07
CA VAL A 33 -15.43 18.23 -19.53
C VAL A 33 -14.12 17.75 -20.18
N PRO A 34 -14.14 16.75 -21.08
CA PRO A 34 -12.92 16.30 -21.77
C PRO A 34 -12.14 17.47 -22.40
N GLY A 35 -10.82 17.53 -22.21
CA GLY A 35 -9.96 18.63 -22.66
C GLY A 35 -9.94 19.87 -21.76
N SER A 36 -10.78 19.92 -20.72
CA SER A 36 -10.79 21.05 -19.77
C SER A 36 -9.78 20.86 -18.63
N GLN A 37 -9.18 21.98 -18.21
CA GLN A 37 -8.37 22.03 -16.99
C GLN A 37 -9.27 22.00 -15.76
N VAL A 38 -8.86 21.20 -14.77
CA VAL A 38 -9.52 21.08 -13.47
C VAL A 38 -8.50 21.43 -12.39
N THR A 39 -8.83 22.45 -11.60
CA THR A 39 -8.07 22.84 -10.42
C THR A 39 -8.61 22.10 -9.21
N PHE A 40 -7.71 21.51 -8.42
CA PHE A 40 -8.02 20.82 -7.17
C PHE A 40 -7.50 21.60 -5.97
N SER A 41 -8.31 21.73 -4.93
CA SER A 41 -8.00 22.51 -3.73
C SER A 41 -8.54 21.89 -2.44
N ILE A 42 -7.94 22.26 -1.32
CA ILE A 42 -8.42 21.99 0.04
C ILE A 42 -8.96 23.32 0.57
N GLY A 43 -10.28 23.50 0.57
CA GLY A 43 -10.88 24.84 0.71
C GLY A 43 -10.31 25.81 -0.32
N ASP A 44 -9.73 26.92 0.15
CA ASP A 44 -9.09 27.96 -0.67
C ASP A 44 -7.64 27.65 -1.06
N PHE A 45 -7.05 26.59 -0.51
CA PHE A 45 -5.66 26.21 -0.78
C PHE A 45 -5.55 25.34 -2.04
N VAL A 46 -5.02 25.90 -3.12
CA VAL A 46 -4.85 25.19 -4.39
C VAL A 46 -3.70 24.18 -4.31
N LEU A 47 -4.00 22.90 -4.52
CA LEU A 47 -2.99 21.84 -4.63
C LEU A 47 -2.32 21.84 -6.00
N GLY A 48 -3.11 22.07 -7.05
CA GLY A 48 -2.63 22.13 -8.43
C GLY A 48 -3.77 21.96 -9.43
N GLN A 49 -3.40 21.82 -10.70
CA GLN A 49 -4.34 21.69 -11.80
C GLN A 49 -3.86 20.66 -12.81
N CYS A 50 -4.79 19.98 -13.47
CA CYS A 50 -4.50 19.03 -14.54
C CYS A 50 -5.65 18.96 -15.53
N GLU A 51 -5.41 18.38 -16.71
CA GLU A 51 -6.49 18.06 -17.63
C GLU A 51 -7.38 16.96 -17.01
N GLY A 52 -8.70 17.19 -17.03
CA GLY A 52 -9.68 16.23 -16.51
C GLY A 52 -9.57 14.86 -17.19
N ARG A 53 -9.58 13.80 -16.39
CA ARG A 53 -9.29 12.42 -16.81
C ARG A 53 -10.07 11.41 -15.97
N SER A 54 -10.19 10.18 -16.46
CA SER A 54 -10.97 9.14 -15.77
C SER A 54 -10.36 8.73 -14.43
N LEU A 55 -9.04 8.85 -14.29
CA LEU A 55 -8.29 8.55 -13.09
C LEU A 55 -7.24 9.64 -12.86
N THR A 56 -7.38 10.36 -11.77
CA THR A 56 -6.49 11.44 -11.33
C THR A 56 -5.83 11.06 -10.04
N THR A 57 -4.52 11.29 -9.98
CA THR A 57 -3.72 11.15 -8.77
C THR A 57 -2.99 12.45 -8.49
N VAL A 58 -2.36 12.54 -7.31
CA VAL A 58 -1.62 13.76 -6.93
C VAL A 58 -0.45 14.06 -7.87
N SER A 59 0.17 13.03 -8.47
CA SER A 59 1.24 13.21 -9.46
C SER A 59 0.77 13.93 -10.73
N ASN A 60 -0.53 13.86 -11.06
CA ASN A 60 -1.05 14.56 -12.24
C ASN A 60 -1.19 16.07 -12.05
N LEU A 61 -1.10 16.56 -10.80
CA LEU A 61 -1.22 17.99 -10.47
C LEU A 61 0.03 18.80 -10.84
N VAL A 62 1.05 18.15 -11.38
CA VAL A 62 2.21 18.76 -12.02
C VAL A 62 2.32 18.24 -13.47
N PRO A 63 3.03 18.95 -14.36
CA PRO A 63 3.28 18.47 -15.73
C PRO A 63 3.85 17.04 -15.82
N ASP A 64 3.32 16.22 -16.73
CA ASP A 64 3.63 14.78 -16.86
C ASP A 64 5.11 14.44 -17.13
N HIS A 65 5.92 15.40 -17.59
CA HIS A 65 7.36 15.22 -17.83
C HIS A 65 8.21 15.30 -16.55
N ILE A 66 7.61 15.70 -15.44
CA ILE A 66 8.31 15.86 -14.15
C ILE A 66 8.40 14.50 -13.46
N SER A 67 9.59 14.19 -12.93
CA SER A 67 9.83 12.97 -12.17
C SER A 67 8.95 12.92 -10.92
N ILE A 68 8.46 11.74 -10.54
CA ILE A 68 7.75 11.51 -9.27
C ILE A 68 8.61 11.80 -8.03
N TYR A 69 9.93 11.92 -8.19
CA TYR A 69 10.85 12.32 -7.14
C TYR A 69 11.13 13.82 -7.10
N ASP A 70 10.55 14.60 -8.01
CA ASP A 70 10.69 16.06 -8.01
C ASP A 70 10.06 16.65 -6.73
N PRO A 71 10.74 17.61 -6.07
CA PRO A 71 10.25 18.23 -4.85
C PRO A 71 8.80 18.73 -4.94
N ARG A 72 8.37 19.21 -6.11
CA ARG A 72 7.02 19.74 -6.34
C ARG A 72 5.94 18.66 -6.29
N VAL A 73 6.25 17.45 -6.78
CA VAL A 73 5.35 16.29 -6.69
C VAL A 73 5.30 15.81 -5.25
N VAL A 74 6.47 15.58 -4.65
CA VAL A 74 6.59 15.00 -3.33
C VAL A 74 5.98 15.91 -2.28
N SER A 75 6.14 17.23 -2.34
CA SER A 75 5.50 18.16 -1.39
C SER A 75 3.97 18.13 -1.46
N ARG A 76 3.39 18.09 -2.66
CA ARG A 76 1.93 17.96 -2.86
C ARG A 76 1.40 16.65 -2.32
N ALA A 77 2.07 15.56 -2.70
CA ALA A 77 1.75 14.21 -2.23
C ALA A 77 1.88 14.11 -0.72
N ARG A 78 2.95 14.65 -0.14
CA ARG A 78 3.23 14.58 1.29
C ARG A 78 2.21 15.36 2.11
N LEU A 79 1.81 16.55 1.67
CA LEU A 79 0.72 17.28 2.30
C LEU A 79 -0.57 16.46 2.28
N LEU A 80 -0.98 15.99 1.11
CA LEU A 80 -2.25 15.29 0.92
C LEU A 80 -2.28 13.93 1.63
N PHE A 81 -1.23 13.12 1.51
CA PHE A 81 -1.14 11.79 2.11
C PHE A 81 -1.02 11.83 3.64
N SER A 82 -0.53 12.93 4.22
CA SER A 82 -0.51 13.13 5.68
C SER A 82 -1.88 13.42 6.27
N LEU A 83 -2.87 13.72 5.42
CA LEU A 83 -4.27 13.82 5.84
C LEU A 83 -4.95 12.44 5.95
N SER A 84 -4.24 11.35 5.63
CA SER A 84 -4.70 9.99 5.88
C SER A 84 -4.40 9.57 7.33
N PRO A 85 -5.38 8.99 8.06
CA PRO A 85 -5.14 8.43 9.39
C PRO A 85 -4.44 7.05 9.36
N GLY A 86 -4.29 6.42 8.20
CA GLY A 86 -3.64 5.11 8.04
C GLY A 86 -2.14 5.21 7.72
N GLN A 87 -1.42 4.08 7.73
CA GLN A 87 -0.02 4.01 7.28
C GLN A 87 0.07 4.10 5.75
N GLY A 88 -0.85 3.42 5.06
CA GLY A 88 -1.10 3.58 3.63
C GLY A 88 -2.44 4.25 3.38
N PHE A 89 -3.26 3.62 2.55
CA PHE A 89 -4.57 4.11 2.13
C PHE A 89 -5.71 3.15 2.54
N GLU A 90 -5.51 2.43 3.65
CA GLU A 90 -6.51 1.53 4.25
C GLU A 90 -7.77 2.31 4.65
N LYS A 91 -7.57 3.58 5.02
CA LYS A 91 -8.61 4.57 5.23
C LYS A 91 -8.41 5.69 4.21
N PRO A 92 -9.46 6.15 3.53
CA PRO A 92 -9.35 7.26 2.60
C PRO A 92 -9.04 8.56 3.35
N ILE A 93 -8.53 9.54 2.60
CA ILE A 93 -8.36 10.91 3.07
C ILE A 93 -9.73 11.57 3.06
N HIS A 94 -10.15 12.09 4.21
CA HIS A 94 -11.39 12.86 4.33
C HIS A 94 -11.06 14.33 4.54
N ILE A 95 -11.48 15.16 3.59
CA ILE A 95 -11.37 16.61 3.68
C ILE A 95 -12.75 17.15 4.10
N ASP A 96 -12.87 17.47 5.38
CA ASP A 96 -14.04 18.13 5.94
C ASP A 96 -13.73 19.61 6.27
N SER A 97 -14.73 20.33 6.80
CA SER A 97 -14.57 21.73 7.18
C SER A 97 -13.48 21.96 8.24
N HIS A 98 -13.18 20.96 9.09
CA HIS A 98 -12.13 21.08 10.09
C HIS A 98 -10.75 21.02 9.43
N VAL A 99 -10.53 20.06 8.53
CA VAL A 99 -9.31 19.97 7.72
C VAL A 99 -9.11 21.24 6.90
N GLU A 100 -10.14 21.73 6.22
CA GLU A 100 -10.06 22.98 5.44
C GLU A 100 -9.67 24.18 6.32
N SER A 101 -10.27 24.31 7.51
CA SER A 101 -9.93 25.38 8.44
C SER A 101 -8.47 25.33 8.89
N VAL A 102 -7.95 24.14 9.22
CA VAL A 102 -6.55 23.98 9.68
C VAL A 102 -5.56 24.27 8.55
N ILE A 103 -5.83 23.77 7.34
CA ILE A 103 -4.98 24.07 6.17
C ILE A 103 -4.99 25.57 5.88
N ASN A 104 -6.15 26.21 5.92
CA ASN A 104 -6.27 27.65 5.67
C ASN A 104 -5.53 28.52 6.68
N GLU A 105 -5.45 28.09 7.95
CA GLU A 105 -4.68 28.79 8.98
C GLU A 105 -3.18 28.80 8.68
N HIS A 106 -2.66 27.70 8.11
CA HIS A 106 -1.23 27.53 7.81
C HIS A 106 -0.86 27.78 6.35
N LYS A 107 -1.81 28.16 5.48
CA LYS A 107 -1.61 28.26 4.02
C LYS A 107 -0.44 29.15 3.59
N HIS A 108 -0.14 30.20 4.36
CA HIS A 108 0.96 31.12 4.07
C HIS A 108 2.34 30.54 4.39
N GLU A 109 2.40 29.47 5.18
CA GLU A 109 3.63 28.74 5.53
C GLU A 109 3.92 27.61 4.52
N ILE A 110 2.95 27.23 3.68
CA ILE A 110 3.07 26.10 2.76
C ILE A 110 3.55 26.57 1.38
N ASN A 111 4.75 26.16 0.99
CA ASN A 111 5.25 26.34 -0.38
C ASN A 111 5.41 24.98 -1.09
N LEU A 112 4.40 24.58 -1.85
CA LEU A 112 4.41 23.33 -2.62
C LEU A 112 5.38 23.34 -3.80
N ASP A 113 5.87 24.51 -4.19
CA ASP A 113 6.79 24.67 -5.32
C ASP A 113 8.25 24.87 -4.90
N SER A 114 8.56 24.71 -3.61
CA SER A 114 9.94 24.73 -3.14
C SER A 114 10.76 23.58 -3.75
N GLY A 115 12.03 23.87 -4.05
CA GLY A 115 13.03 22.86 -4.42
C GLY A 115 13.56 22.07 -3.20
N ASN A 116 13.25 22.50 -1.98
CA ASN A 116 13.65 21.82 -0.75
C ASN A 116 12.44 21.13 -0.10
N LEU A 117 12.54 19.81 0.09
CA LEU A 117 11.48 18.99 0.67
C LEU A 117 11.27 19.24 2.18
N GLU A 118 12.30 19.73 2.86
CA GLU A 118 12.25 20.01 4.30
C GLU A 118 11.44 21.28 4.63
N ASP A 119 11.22 22.16 3.64
CA ASP A 119 10.44 23.39 3.83
C ASP A 119 8.99 23.09 4.25
N LEU A 120 8.48 21.89 3.96
CA LEU A 120 7.15 21.44 4.36
C LEU A 120 7.12 20.85 5.78
N ASP A 121 8.26 20.51 6.40
CA ASP A 121 8.30 19.78 7.68
C ASP A 121 7.56 20.51 8.81
N LEU A 122 7.93 21.77 9.05
CA LEU A 122 7.34 22.59 10.11
C LEU A 122 5.83 22.86 9.90
N PRO A 123 5.37 23.38 8.75
CA PRO A 123 3.93 23.60 8.55
C PRO A 123 3.14 22.29 8.60
N LEU A 124 3.65 21.20 8.03
CA LEU A 124 2.96 19.91 8.05
C LEU A 124 2.82 19.34 9.45
N THR A 125 3.84 19.51 10.30
CA THR A 125 3.80 19.10 11.71
C THR A 125 2.69 19.85 12.45
N LYS A 126 2.63 21.18 12.31
CA LYS A 126 1.57 22.01 12.93
C LYS A 126 0.15 21.59 12.48
N ILE A 127 0.00 21.31 11.19
CA ILE A 127 -1.27 20.84 10.61
C ILE A 127 -1.66 19.48 11.19
N CYS A 128 -0.74 18.52 11.18
CA CYS A 128 -1.00 17.16 11.66
C CYS A 128 -1.30 17.14 13.17
N ASP A 129 -0.56 17.91 13.97
CA ASP A 129 -0.78 18.03 15.42
C ASP A 129 -2.21 18.51 15.74
N LYS A 130 -2.70 19.51 15.00
CA LYS A 130 -4.07 20.02 15.17
C LYS A 130 -5.14 19.02 14.74
N LEU A 131 -4.87 18.22 13.72
CA LEU A 131 -5.79 17.22 13.20
C LEU A 131 -5.70 15.88 13.96
N GLY A 132 -4.76 15.73 14.90
CA GLY A 132 -4.49 14.44 15.55
C GLY A 132 -3.97 13.38 14.58
N LEU A 133 -3.30 13.81 13.51
CA LEU A 133 -2.71 12.97 12.47
C LEU A 133 -1.18 12.94 12.62
N ARG A 134 -0.54 12.10 11.81
CA ARG A 134 0.93 12.00 11.77
C ARG A 134 1.45 12.41 10.41
N PRO A 135 2.46 13.30 10.34
CA PRO A 135 3.04 13.71 9.07
C PRO A 135 3.76 12.52 8.42
N LYS A 136 3.45 12.27 7.14
CA LYS A 136 4.21 11.29 6.34
C LYS A 136 5.64 11.80 6.15
N SER A 137 6.61 10.90 6.23
CA SER A 137 7.99 11.24 5.87
C SER A 137 8.15 11.40 4.36
N ILE A 138 9.25 12.01 3.94
CA ILE A 138 9.64 12.08 2.52
C ILE A 138 9.71 10.66 1.93
N HIS A 139 10.35 9.73 2.63
CA HIS A 139 10.54 8.35 2.16
C HIS A 139 9.22 7.58 2.03
N GLN A 140 8.35 7.68 3.04
CA GLN A 140 7.02 7.08 2.98
C GLN A 140 6.19 7.63 1.82
N THR A 141 6.27 8.94 1.58
CA THR A 141 5.61 9.60 0.44
C THR A 141 6.15 9.08 -0.89
N ARG A 142 7.48 8.97 -1.04
CA ARG A 142 8.12 8.43 -2.25
C ARG A 142 7.75 6.97 -2.50
N ASN A 143 7.60 6.17 -1.45
CA ASN A 143 7.12 4.79 -1.56
C ASN A 143 5.70 4.72 -2.13
N HIS A 144 4.79 5.59 -1.67
CA HIS A 144 3.44 5.68 -2.22
C HIS A 144 3.43 6.16 -3.66
N LEU A 145 4.15 7.24 -3.98
CA LEU A 145 4.26 7.77 -5.33
C LEU A 145 4.83 6.76 -6.34
N ARG A 146 5.79 5.93 -5.92
CA ARG A 146 6.35 4.88 -6.78
C ARG A 146 5.31 3.82 -7.16
N ARG A 147 4.48 3.40 -6.20
CA ARG A 147 3.41 2.44 -6.45
C ARG A 147 2.32 3.07 -7.33
N GLU A 148 1.97 4.33 -7.03
CA GLU A 148 1.03 5.11 -7.83
C GLU A 148 1.48 5.20 -9.29
N ALA A 149 2.75 5.54 -9.53
CA ALA A 149 3.34 5.59 -10.88
C ALA A 149 3.37 4.23 -11.58
N ALA A 150 3.48 3.14 -10.82
CA ALA A 150 3.35 1.78 -11.34
C ALA A 150 1.89 1.34 -11.53
N GLY A 151 0.91 2.14 -11.14
CA GLY A 151 -0.51 1.88 -11.34
C GLY A 151 -1.15 1.02 -10.24
N PHE A 152 -0.64 1.09 -9.01
CA PHE A 152 -1.25 0.40 -7.86
C PHE A 152 -1.05 1.14 -6.54
N LYS A 153 -1.77 0.72 -5.50
CA LYS A 153 -1.61 1.20 -4.13
C LYS A 153 -1.45 0.03 -3.15
N VAL A 154 -1.06 0.33 -1.92
CA VAL A 154 -0.96 -0.65 -0.84
C VAL A 154 -1.86 -0.26 0.33
N LEU A 155 -2.52 -1.28 0.88
CA LEU A 155 -3.23 -1.24 2.14
C LEU A 155 -2.49 -2.16 3.12
N ARG A 156 -2.12 -1.65 4.28
CA ARG A 156 -1.21 -2.24 5.27
C ARG A 156 -1.97 -2.80 6.46
N ASP A 157 -1.44 -3.88 7.03
CA ASP A 157 -1.82 -4.38 8.36
C ASP A 157 -3.32 -4.68 8.54
N PHE A 158 -4.00 -5.15 7.50
CA PHE A 158 -5.35 -5.66 7.66
C PHE A 158 -5.33 -6.85 8.62
N GLN A 159 -6.13 -6.77 9.67
CA GLN A 159 -6.39 -7.87 10.57
C GLN A 159 -7.46 -8.76 9.93
N VAL A 160 -7.06 -9.92 9.44
CA VAL A 160 -7.99 -10.95 8.99
C VAL A 160 -8.28 -11.86 10.17
N GLU A 161 -9.49 -11.74 10.73
CA GLU A 161 -9.92 -12.50 11.88
C GLU A 161 -9.97 -14.00 11.58
N SER A 162 -9.39 -14.78 12.49
CA SER A 162 -9.41 -16.24 12.46
C SER A 162 -10.58 -16.77 13.29
N PRO A 163 -11.14 -17.95 12.96
CA PRO A 163 -12.24 -18.56 13.73
C PRO A 163 -11.93 -18.84 15.21
N ASP A 164 -10.64 -18.89 15.58
CA ASP A 164 -10.17 -19.08 16.96
C ASP A 164 -10.17 -17.78 17.79
N GLY A 165 -10.66 -16.67 17.24
CA GLY A 165 -10.69 -15.35 17.88
C GLY A 165 -9.37 -14.58 17.79
N GLY A 166 -8.35 -15.14 17.13
CA GLY A 166 -7.12 -14.42 16.77
C GLY A 166 -7.23 -13.72 15.42
N TYR A 167 -6.11 -13.24 14.90
CA TYR A 167 -6.03 -12.69 13.54
C TYR A 167 -4.66 -12.93 12.92
N VAL A 168 -4.59 -12.81 11.60
CA VAL A 168 -3.34 -12.64 10.85
C VAL A 168 -3.24 -11.25 10.23
N LEU A 169 -2.03 -10.75 10.05
CA LEU A 169 -1.79 -9.47 9.37
C LEU A 169 -1.57 -9.70 7.87
N ALA A 170 -2.26 -8.90 7.07
CA ALA A 170 -2.18 -8.92 5.61
C ALA A 170 -1.91 -7.52 5.05
N ASP A 171 -1.00 -7.45 4.07
CA ASP A 171 -0.83 -6.29 3.19
C ASP A 171 -1.50 -6.59 1.84
N VAL A 172 -2.35 -5.68 1.39
CA VAL A 172 -3.14 -5.78 0.15
C VAL A 172 -2.61 -4.77 -0.87
N TYR A 173 -2.18 -5.26 -2.02
CA TYR A 173 -1.72 -4.46 -3.14
C TYR A 173 -2.81 -4.45 -4.23
N LEU A 174 -3.35 -3.27 -4.51
CA LEU A 174 -4.52 -3.09 -5.37
C LEU A 174 -4.19 -2.28 -6.63
N PRO A 175 -4.53 -2.77 -7.83
CA PRO A 175 -4.40 -1.99 -9.05
C PRO A 175 -5.26 -0.72 -8.99
N LEU A 176 -4.73 0.41 -9.47
CA LEU A 176 -5.47 1.66 -9.64
C LEU A 176 -6.32 1.60 -10.93
N GLN A 177 -7.32 0.72 -10.95
CA GLN A 177 -8.26 0.58 -12.06
C GLN A 177 -9.68 0.64 -11.48
N PRO A 178 -10.28 1.85 -11.38
CA PRO A 178 -11.57 2.01 -10.74
C PRO A 178 -12.67 1.14 -11.36
N HIS A 179 -13.66 0.79 -10.54
CA HIS A 179 -14.81 -0.07 -10.89
C HIS A 179 -14.45 -1.51 -11.33
N LYS A 180 -13.17 -1.86 -11.42
CA LYS A 180 -12.73 -3.20 -11.77
C LYS A 180 -12.57 -4.05 -10.51
N ARG A 181 -12.99 -5.30 -10.64
CA ARG A 181 -12.71 -6.38 -9.69
C ARG A 181 -11.61 -7.28 -10.22
N PHE A 182 -10.73 -7.75 -9.35
CA PHE A 182 -9.49 -8.41 -9.75
C PHE A 182 -9.44 -9.86 -9.30
N PRO A 183 -8.81 -10.76 -10.09
CA PRO A 183 -8.31 -12.01 -9.52
C PRO A 183 -7.25 -11.70 -8.46
N VAL A 184 -7.18 -12.53 -7.43
CA VAL A 184 -6.32 -12.29 -6.25
C VAL A 184 -5.21 -13.32 -6.18
N LEU A 185 -3.97 -12.85 -6.13
CA LEU A 185 -2.80 -13.65 -5.82
C LEU A 185 -2.55 -13.58 -4.31
N VAL A 186 -2.58 -14.71 -3.62
CA VAL A 186 -2.37 -14.75 -2.17
C VAL A 186 -1.06 -15.46 -1.88
N SER A 187 -0.26 -14.90 -0.99
CA SER A 187 1.04 -15.42 -0.55
C SER A 187 1.09 -15.44 0.97
N CYS A 188 1.43 -16.59 1.54
CA CYS A 188 1.72 -16.74 2.97
C CYS A 188 3.13 -17.31 3.14
N THR A 189 3.99 -16.61 3.87
CA THR A 189 5.40 -16.98 4.02
C THR A 189 5.89 -16.72 5.46
N LEU A 190 6.96 -17.41 5.88
CA LEU A 190 7.65 -17.11 7.15
C LEU A 190 8.69 -15.99 6.99
N TYR A 191 8.83 -15.44 5.79
CA TYR A 191 9.85 -14.46 5.46
C TYR A 191 9.35 -13.02 5.56
N GLY A 192 8.25 -12.76 6.27
CA GLY A 192 7.64 -11.45 6.37
C GLY A 192 6.75 -11.14 5.16
N ARG A 193 5.82 -10.19 5.32
CA ARG A 193 4.97 -9.66 4.22
C ARG A 193 5.53 -8.38 3.58
N ARG A 194 6.43 -7.68 4.27
CA ARG A 194 6.93 -6.34 3.89
C ARG A 194 8.30 -6.33 3.21
N VAL A 195 8.60 -5.20 2.58
CA VAL A 195 9.83 -4.89 1.85
C VAL A 195 10.49 -3.67 2.52
N PRO A 196 11.78 -3.72 2.90
CA PRO A 196 12.62 -4.92 2.97
C PRO A 196 12.11 -5.92 4.04
N TRP A 197 12.69 -7.11 4.12
CA TRP A 197 12.22 -8.23 4.95
C TRP A 197 11.75 -7.87 6.38
N GLY A 198 10.79 -8.65 6.92
CA GLY A 198 10.41 -8.65 8.33
C GLY A 198 9.37 -7.60 8.74
N GLY A 199 9.42 -6.38 8.21
CA GLY A 199 8.56 -5.27 8.65
C GLY A 199 9.05 -4.59 9.95
N PRO A 200 8.58 -3.36 10.25
CA PRO A 200 8.95 -2.64 11.47
C PRO A 200 8.15 -3.13 12.69
N ASP A 201 8.61 -2.80 13.88
CA ASP A 201 7.78 -2.76 15.09
C ASP A 201 6.68 -1.69 14.90
N LEU A 202 5.42 -2.12 14.87
CA LEU A 202 4.29 -1.21 14.64
C LEU A 202 4.01 -0.27 15.82
N THR A 203 4.69 -0.49 16.95
CA THR A 203 4.56 0.35 18.15
C THR A 203 5.71 1.35 18.30
N ASP A 204 6.80 1.19 17.54
CA ASP A 204 7.93 2.13 17.51
C ASP A 204 7.91 2.97 16.22
N GLU A 205 7.58 4.25 16.38
CA GLU A 205 7.54 5.20 15.27
C GLU A 205 8.89 5.41 14.59
N ASN A 206 9.99 5.39 15.35
CA ASN A 206 11.31 5.55 14.77
C ASN A 206 11.67 4.35 13.90
N ASP A 207 11.26 3.15 14.31
CA ASP A 207 11.48 1.93 13.53
C ASP A 207 10.62 1.92 12.25
N ILE A 208 9.36 2.36 12.32
CA ILE A 208 8.52 2.55 11.13
C ILE A 208 9.17 3.54 10.15
N LEU A 209 9.66 4.67 10.63
CA LEU A 209 10.32 5.69 9.80
C LEU A 209 11.63 5.16 9.20
N ALA A 210 12.43 4.42 9.98
CA ALA A 210 13.65 3.78 9.50
C ALA A 210 13.34 2.73 8.41
N PHE A 211 12.26 1.98 8.59
CA PHE A 211 11.82 0.97 7.63
C PHE A 211 11.30 1.58 6.33
N GLU A 212 10.50 2.64 6.39
CA GLU A 212 10.04 3.37 5.19
C GLU A 212 11.23 4.00 4.42
N ARG A 213 12.24 4.51 5.15
CA ARG A 213 13.50 4.97 4.55
C ARG A 213 14.23 3.82 3.86
N ALA A 214 14.33 2.67 4.51
CA ALA A 214 14.98 1.50 3.91
C ALA A 214 14.27 1.03 2.65
N GLU A 215 12.93 1.01 2.60
CA GLU A 215 12.17 0.70 1.38
C GLU A 215 12.41 1.72 0.27
N ASP A 216 12.44 3.02 0.57
CA ASP A 216 12.71 4.06 -0.44
C ASP A 216 14.13 3.92 -1.01
N VAL A 217 15.13 3.72 -0.14
CA VAL A 217 16.52 3.48 -0.53
C VAL A 217 16.66 2.19 -1.35
N TRP A 218 15.95 1.12 -0.96
CA TRP A 218 15.92 -0.17 -1.67
C TRP A 218 15.50 -0.01 -3.12
N HIS A 219 14.49 0.81 -3.39
CA HIS A 219 13.98 1.04 -4.74
C HIS A 219 14.73 2.12 -5.53
N SER A 220 15.41 3.05 -4.84
CA SER A 220 16.07 4.20 -5.49
C SER A 220 17.57 4.00 -5.71
N THR A 221 18.16 2.91 -5.20
CA THR A 221 19.58 2.59 -5.37
C THR A 221 19.74 1.45 -6.37
N GLU A 222 20.82 1.43 -7.16
CA GLU A 222 21.12 0.33 -8.08
C GLU A 222 21.31 -1.00 -7.35
N ALA A 223 20.85 -2.10 -7.93
CA ALA A 223 21.01 -3.44 -7.35
C ALA A 223 22.51 -3.77 -7.15
N GLY A 224 22.86 -4.37 -6.01
CA GLY A 224 24.24 -4.69 -5.64
C GLY A 224 24.98 -3.60 -4.87
N THR A 225 24.47 -2.37 -4.82
CA THR A 225 24.94 -1.36 -3.85
C THR A 225 24.47 -1.77 -2.45
N ASP A 226 25.40 -1.80 -1.49
CA ASP A 226 25.11 -2.05 -0.09
C ASP A 226 24.30 -0.88 0.49
N ILE A 227 23.18 -1.20 1.13
CA ILE A 227 22.29 -0.22 1.76
C ILE A 227 22.09 -0.57 3.23
N ASP A 228 21.97 0.45 4.06
CA ASP A 228 21.62 0.23 5.46
C ASP A 228 20.12 -0.08 5.57
N ILE A 229 19.80 -1.18 6.22
CA ILE A 229 18.42 -1.58 6.51
C ILE A 229 18.32 -1.96 7.99
N PRO A 230 17.17 -1.70 8.65
CA PRO A 230 16.95 -2.13 10.02
C PRO A 230 17.19 -3.64 10.18
N GLU A 231 17.83 -4.03 11.29
CA GLU A 231 18.08 -5.44 11.62
C GLU A 231 16.81 -6.06 12.19
N THR A 232 15.86 -6.38 11.32
CA THR A 232 14.56 -6.91 11.71
C THR A 232 14.61 -8.41 11.99
N GLY A 233 15.69 -9.10 11.62
CA GLY A 233 15.85 -10.55 11.81
C GLY A 233 16.91 -11.22 10.90
N PRO A 234 17.00 -12.56 10.89
CA PRO A 234 18.21 -13.29 10.49
C PRO A 234 18.63 -13.14 9.03
N TRP A 235 17.73 -12.64 8.16
CA TRP A 235 18.03 -12.42 6.74
C TRP A 235 18.32 -10.96 6.38
N SER A 236 18.25 -10.01 7.33
CA SER A 236 18.42 -8.57 7.05
C SER A 236 19.73 -8.29 6.31
N LYS A 237 20.84 -8.88 6.76
CA LYS A 237 22.15 -8.71 6.11
C LYS A 237 22.17 -9.06 4.62
N TYR A 238 21.42 -10.09 4.19
CA TYR A 238 21.37 -10.49 2.78
C TYR A 238 20.63 -9.45 1.91
N PHE A 239 19.58 -8.83 2.47
CA PHE A 239 18.78 -7.83 1.76
C PHE A 239 19.49 -6.49 1.54
N ARG A 240 20.60 -6.25 2.23
CA ARG A 240 21.42 -5.05 2.03
C ARG A 240 22.01 -4.95 0.62
N THR A 241 22.30 -6.10 0.00
CA THR A 241 22.90 -6.15 -1.35
C THR A 241 22.05 -6.93 -2.35
N GLN A 242 21.29 -7.94 -1.89
CA GLN A 242 20.49 -8.81 -2.76
C GLN A 242 19.06 -8.29 -2.93
N ARG A 243 18.83 -7.51 -3.99
CA ARG A 243 17.56 -6.81 -4.28
C ARG A 243 16.85 -7.28 -5.56
N GLY A 244 17.02 -8.55 -5.93
CA GLY A 244 16.39 -9.14 -7.12
C GLY A 244 14.89 -9.45 -6.98
N PHE A 245 14.37 -9.40 -5.75
CA PHE A 245 12.96 -9.62 -5.43
C PHE A 245 12.57 -8.74 -4.25
N GLU A 246 11.32 -8.28 -4.24
CA GLU A 246 10.77 -7.44 -3.17
C GLU A 246 10.85 -8.13 -1.81
N ASN A 247 10.54 -9.42 -1.76
CA ASN A 247 10.56 -10.21 -0.54
C ASN A 247 10.81 -11.69 -0.86
N ILE A 248 11.46 -12.42 0.06
CA ILE A 248 11.93 -13.79 -0.14
C ILE A 248 10.76 -14.66 -0.61
N ALA A 249 10.97 -15.36 -1.73
CA ALA A 249 10.08 -16.40 -2.21
C ALA A 249 8.62 -15.94 -2.46
N THR A 250 8.40 -14.65 -2.69
CA THR A 250 7.10 -14.10 -3.08
C THR A 250 7.12 -13.58 -4.52
N PHE A 251 5.94 -13.46 -5.13
CA PHE A 251 5.82 -12.76 -6.40
C PHE A 251 6.02 -11.24 -6.21
N ASN A 252 6.65 -10.58 -7.19
CA ASN A 252 6.87 -9.14 -7.16
C ASN A 252 5.56 -8.39 -7.47
N THR A 253 5.17 -7.48 -6.58
CA THR A 253 3.97 -6.64 -6.73
C THR A 253 4.07 -5.77 -7.97
N PHE A 254 5.23 -5.17 -8.25
CA PHE A 254 5.46 -4.35 -9.45
C PHE A 254 5.35 -5.13 -10.77
N THR A 255 5.36 -6.47 -10.75
CA THR A 255 5.20 -7.30 -11.96
C THR A 255 3.74 -7.65 -12.24
N TYR A 256 2.98 -8.01 -11.20
CA TYR A 256 1.65 -8.60 -11.35
C TYR A 256 0.52 -7.60 -11.08
N VAL A 257 0.68 -6.70 -10.12
CA VAL A 257 -0.38 -5.77 -9.72
C VAL A 257 -0.74 -4.79 -10.84
N PRO A 258 0.23 -4.16 -11.53
CA PRO A 258 -0.07 -3.30 -12.68
C PRO A 258 -0.82 -4.02 -13.83
N LYS A 259 -0.67 -5.35 -13.93
CA LYS A 259 -1.36 -6.19 -14.93
C LYS A 259 -2.80 -6.55 -14.54
N GLY A 260 -3.31 -6.02 -13.43
CA GLY A 260 -4.69 -6.20 -12.99
C GLY A 260 -4.92 -7.43 -12.11
N TYR A 261 -3.92 -7.82 -11.31
CA TYR A 261 -4.07 -8.78 -10.23
C TYR A 261 -4.03 -8.05 -8.89
N ALA A 262 -5.01 -8.26 -8.01
CA ALA A 262 -4.81 -7.90 -6.61
C ALA A 262 -3.79 -8.88 -6.02
N MET A 263 -2.95 -8.43 -5.09
CA MET A 263 -2.01 -9.31 -4.39
C MET A 263 -2.16 -9.12 -2.89
N VAL A 264 -2.24 -10.22 -2.14
CA VAL A 264 -2.32 -10.22 -0.68
C VAL A 264 -1.13 -11.00 -0.13
N LYS A 265 -0.30 -10.33 0.67
CA LYS A 265 0.85 -10.94 1.36
C LYS A 265 0.53 -11.04 2.85
N ILE A 266 0.68 -12.22 3.41
CA ILE A 266 0.25 -12.57 4.78
C ILE A 266 1.45 -13.02 5.58
N ASP A 267 1.53 -12.54 6.82
CA ASP A 267 2.36 -13.15 7.85
C ASP A 267 1.49 -14.05 8.74
N PRO A 268 1.75 -15.37 8.80
CA PRO A 268 0.99 -16.26 9.65
C PRO A 268 1.28 -15.99 11.13
N LYS A 269 0.47 -16.56 12.03
CA LYS A 269 0.63 -16.36 13.48
C LYS A 269 2.05 -16.65 13.97
N GLY A 270 2.58 -15.72 14.77
CA GLY A 270 3.95 -15.79 15.30
C GLY A 270 5.07 -15.46 14.30
N VAL A 271 4.74 -14.89 13.13
CA VAL A 271 5.71 -14.34 12.17
C VAL A 271 5.62 -12.82 12.17
N SER A 272 6.78 -12.16 12.18
CA SER A 272 6.88 -10.70 12.11
C SER A 272 5.99 -10.04 13.16
N GLN A 273 5.07 -9.16 12.76
CA GLN A 273 4.18 -8.42 13.65
C GLN A 273 2.86 -9.16 13.93
N THR A 274 2.64 -10.33 13.32
CA THR A 274 1.42 -11.11 13.55
C THR A 274 1.51 -11.83 14.90
N PRO A 275 0.61 -11.54 15.87
CA PRO A 275 0.65 -12.18 17.18
C PRO A 275 0.47 -13.71 17.12
N GLY A 276 0.81 -14.38 18.22
CA GLY A 276 0.62 -15.81 18.38
C GLY A 276 1.94 -16.60 18.37
N LYS A 277 1.83 -17.91 18.19
CA LYS A 277 2.95 -18.85 18.19
C LYS A 277 3.00 -19.59 16.87
N ARG A 278 4.21 -19.84 16.37
CA ARG A 278 4.43 -20.71 15.22
C ARG A 278 4.34 -22.18 15.62
N TRP A 279 4.12 -23.03 14.62
CA TRP A 279 4.20 -24.50 14.72
C TRP A 279 3.07 -25.18 15.49
N GLU A 280 2.00 -24.45 15.81
CA GLU A 280 0.78 -25.06 16.30
C GLU A 280 0.16 -25.93 15.17
N PRO A 281 -0.11 -27.22 15.41
CA PRO A 281 -0.61 -28.12 14.38
C PRO A 281 -1.87 -27.59 13.67
N GLY A 282 -1.83 -27.55 12.34
CA GLY A 282 -2.96 -27.11 11.52
C GLY A 282 -3.22 -25.59 11.48
N GLN A 283 -2.54 -24.80 12.31
CA GLN A 283 -2.75 -23.35 12.38
C GLN A 283 -2.39 -22.65 11.06
N LEU A 284 -1.20 -22.91 10.52
CA LEU A 284 -0.73 -22.29 9.29
C LEU A 284 -1.66 -22.52 8.08
N PRO A 285 -2.07 -23.75 7.73
CA PRO A 285 -3.03 -23.94 6.64
C PRO A 285 -4.41 -23.38 6.96
N GLY A 286 -4.83 -23.36 8.25
CA GLY A 286 -6.09 -22.76 8.67
C GLY A 286 -6.12 -21.23 8.53
N ASP A 287 -5.04 -20.55 8.93
CA ASP A 287 -4.88 -19.11 8.77
C ASP A 287 -4.86 -18.74 7.28
N TYR A 288 -4.11 -19.48 6.46
CA TYR A 288 -4.03 -19.23 5.02
C TYR A 288 -5.37 -19.52 4.31
N TYR A 289 -6.08 -20.59 4.70
CA TYR A 289 -7.47 -20.84 4.26
C TYR A 289 -8.38 -19.66 4.60
N THR A 290 -8.33 -19.17 5.84
CA THR A 290 -9.17 -18.06 6.31
C THR A 290 -8.94 -16.80 5.48
N VAL A 291 -7.68 -16.48 5.13
CA VAL A 291 -7.40 -15.34 4.27
C VAL A 291 -7.92 -15.55 2.84
N CYS A 292 -7.90 -16.78 2.32
CA CYS A 292 -8.49 -17.06 1.01
C CYS A 292 -10.00 -16.80 1.00
N GLU A 293 -10.72 -17.26 2.03
CA GLU A 293 -12.15 -16.96 2.22
C GLU A 293 -12.39 -15.46 2.26
N TRP A 294 -11.64 -14.75 3.11
CA TRP A 294 -11.73 -13.30 3.26
C TRP A 294 -11.47 -12.57 1.94
N CYS A 295 -10.43 -12.97 1.19
CA CYS A 295 -10.09 -12.40 -0.12
C CYS A 295 -11.19 -12.61 -1.15
N ALA A 296 -11.87 -13.75 -1.13
CA ALA A 296 -12.95 -14.04 -2.08
C ALA A 296 -14.17 -13.11 -1.91
N ASP A 297 -14.36 -12.57 -0.71
CA ASP A 297 -15.49 -11.70 -0.35
C ASP A 297 -15.21 -10.20 -0.44
N GLN A 298 -13.96 -9.80 -0.70
CA GLN A 298 -13.62 -8.38 -0.76
C GLN A 298 -14.27 -7.66 -1.95
N PRO A 299 -14.68 -6.39 -1.81
CA PRO A 299 -15.36 -5.65 -2.87
C PRO A 299 -14.51 -5.43 -4.13
N TRP A 300 -13.18 -5.46 -3.99
CA TRP A 300 -12.20 -5.37 -5.08
C TRP A 300 -11.85 -6.73 -5.70
N SER A 301 -12.31 -7.84 -5.11
CA SER A 301 -12.07 -9.21 -5.61
C SER A 301 -13.16 -9.62 -6.59
N ASN A 302 -12.79 -10.34 -7.65
CA ASN A 302 -13.74 -11.01 -8.54
C ASN A 302 -14.08 -12.45 -8.10
N GLY A 303 -13.61 -12.85 -6.92
CA GLY A 303 -13.84 -14.18 -6.35
C GLY A 303 -12.92 -15.28 -6.89
N ASN A 304 -11.99 -14.98 -7.80
CA ASN A 304 -10.98 -15.94 -8.26
C ASN A 304 -9.67 -15.75 -7.48
N ILE A 305 -9.24 -16.80 -6.79
CA ILE A 305 -8.05 -16.82 -5.96
C ILE A 305 -7.00 -17.75 -6.56
N ALA A 306 -5.74 -17.33 -6.52
CA ALA A 306 -4.59 -18.17 -6.80
C ALA A 306 -3.56 -18.08 -5.67
N LEU A 307 -3.07 -19.22 -5.20
CA LEU A 307 -1.96 -19.25 -4.24
C LEU A 307 -0.64 -19.14 -4.98
N VAL A 308 0.27 -18.28 -4.51
CA VAL A 308 1.57 -18.05 -5.14
C VAL A 308 2.67 -18.00 -4.09
N GLY A 309 3.85 -18.51 -4.46
CA GLY A 309 5.01 -18.51 -3.57
C GLY A 309 6.05 -19.55 -3.99
N SER A 310 7.21 -19.47 -3.35
CA SER A 310 8.32 -20.41 -3.50
C SER A 310 8.75 -20.99 -2.15
N SER A 311 9.47 -22.11 -2.14
CA SER A 311 10.04 -22.71 -0.93
C SER A 311 8.97 -22.94 0.14
N PHE A 312 9.13 -22.40 1.36
CA PHE A 312 8.14 -22.53 2.42
C PHE A 312 6.74 -22.05 1.97
N GLY A 313 6.66 -20.89 1.30
CA GLY A 313 5.40 -20.36 0.78
C GLY A 313 4.79 -21.19 -0.36
N ALA A 314 5.55 -22.12 -0.94
CA ALA A 314 5.04 -23.12 -1.88
C ALA A 314 4.58 -24.39 -1.17
N ASN A 315 5.33 -24.87 -0.18
CA ASN A 315 5.00 -26.07 0.60
C ASN A 315 3.66 -25.94 1.33
N THR A 316 3.31 -24.74 1.79
CA THR A 316 2.03 -24.48 2.47
C THR A 316 0.81 -24.58 1.54
N GLN A 317 0.98 -24.38 0.24
CA GLN A 317 -0.14 -24.31 -0.71
C GLN A 317 -0.88 -25.64 -0.84
N TRP A 318 -0.17 -26.77 -0.74
CA TRP A 318 -0.78 -28.10 -0.86
C TRP A 318 -1.82 -28.36 0.23
N ALA A 319 -1.47 -28.10 1.48
CA ALA A 319 -2.37 -28.30 2.61
C ALA A 319 -3.58 -27.37 2.54
N VAL A 320 -3.39 -26.12 2.10
CA VAL A 320 -4.48 -25.15 1.94
C VAL A 320 -5.39 -25.53 0.77
N ALA A 321 -4.83 -25.96 -0.36
CA ALA A 321 -5.60 -26.41 -1.50
C ALA A 321 -6.46 -27.64 -1.17
N ALA A 322 -5.98 -28.54 -0.31
CA ALA A 322 -6.75 -29.68 0.18
C ALA A 322 -7.96 -29.29 1.03
N LEU A 323 -7.94 -28.11 1.66
CA LEU A 323 -9.09 -27.54 2.38
C LEU A 323 -10.14 -26.92 1.44
N GLN A 324 -9.85 -26.80 0.15
CA GLN A 324 -10.75 -26.30 -0.89
C GLN A 324 -11.37 -24.91 -0.59
N PRO A 325 -10.55 -23.87 -0.33
CA PRO A 325 -11.08 -22.53 -0.07
C PRO A 325 -11.88 -21.99 -1.26
N LYS A 326 -12.88 -21.18 -0.93
CA LYS A 326 -13.74 -20.45 -1.84
C LYS A 326 -12.90 -19.70 -2.86
N GLY A 327 -13.30 -19.88 -4.11
CA GLY A 327 -12.71 -19.15 -5.22
C GLY A 327 -11.33 -19.63 -5.65
N LEU A 328 -10.71 -20.61 -4.98
CA LEU A 328 -9.42 -21.16 -5.40
C LEU A 328 -9.53 -21.78 -6.80
N LYS A 329 -8.82 -21.19 -7.77
CA LYS A 329 -8.80 -21.64 -9.16
C LYS A 329 -7.51 -22.36 -9.52
N CYS A 330 -6.39 -21.95 -8.94
CA CYS A 330 -5.10 -22.59 -9.12
C CYS A 330 -4.16 -22.26 -7.97
N PHE A 331 -3.04 -22.98 -7.89
CA PHE A 331 -1.93 -22.65 -7.01
C PHE A 331 -0.62 -22.92 -7.75
N VAL A 332 0.42 -22.14 -7.44
CA VAL A 332 1.72 -22.18 -8.12
C VAL A 332 2.80 -22.47 -7.08
N PRO A 333 3.02 -23.75 -6.73
CA PRO A 333 3.98 -24.14 -5.71
C PRO A 333 5.38 -24.29 -6.32
N TYR A 334 6.10 -23.18 -6.49
CA TYR A 334 7.43 -23.20 -7.09
C TYR A 334 8.50 -23.69 -6.11
N ALA A 335 9.43 -24.54 -6.56
CA ALA A 335 10.48 -25.13 -5.71
C ALA A 335 9.92 -25.75 -4.41
N SER A 336 8.92 -26.61 -4.56
CA SER A 336 8.14 -27.20 -3.47
C SER A 336 8.38 -28.70 -3.32
N GLU A 337 8.20 -29.19 -2.11
CA GLU A 337 7.92 -30.58 -1.80
C GLU A 337 6.45 -30.73 -1.38
N SER A 338 5.76 -31.74 -1.88
CA SER A 338 4.35 -32.01 -1.53
C SER A 338 4.27 -32.63 -0.12
N LEU A 339 4.30 -31.78 0.91
CA LEU A 339 4.20 -32.18 2.30
C LEU A 339 2.73 -32.38 2.71
N LEU A 340 2.11 -33.49 2.26
CA LEU A 340 0.72 -33.84 2.60
C LEU A 340 0.56 -34.44 4.01
N ASN A 341 1.65 -34.81 4.70
CA ASN A 341 1.62 -35.34 6.07
C ASN A 341 2.13 -34.30 7.07
N SER A 342 1.31 -33.96 8.06
CA SER A 342 1.55 -32.95 9.10
C SER A 342 2.82 -33.14 9.93
N SER A 343 3.43 -34.33 9.90
CA SER A 343 4.67 -34.63 10.62
C SER A 343 5.93 -34.03 9.99
N SER A 344 5.91 -33.58 8.74
CA SER A 344 7.12 -33.10 8.04
C SER A 344 7.40 -31.61 8.20
N LEU A 345 6.40 -30.77 8.54
CA LEU A 345 6.62 -29.34 8.82
C LEU A 345 7.39 -29.13 10.14
N LEU A 346 7.22 -30.03 11.10
CA LEU A 346 7.93 -30.00 12.39
C LEU A 346 9.43 -30.31 12.26
N ASN A 347 9.88 -30.93 11.16
CA ASN A 347 11.29 -31.25 10.95
C ASN A 347 12.13 -30.05 10.46
N TRP A 348 11.51 -28.89 10.25
CA TRP A 348 12.17 -27.65 9.81
C TRP A 348 12.19 -26.56 10.90
N ALA A 349 11.74 -26.87 12.12
CA ALA A 349 11.91 -26.06 13.32
C ALA A 349 13.21 -26.46 14.04
#